data_AF-A0A7X7N1A7-F1
#
_entry.id   AF-A0A7X7N1A7-F1
#
_cell.length_a   1.000
_cell.length_b   1.000
_cell.length_c   1.000
_cell.angle_alpha   90.00
_cell.angle_beta   90.00
_cell.angle_gamma   90.00
#
_symmetry.space_group_name_H-M   'P 1'
#
loop_
_entity.id
_entity.type
_entity.pdbx_description
1 polymer ?
#
loop_
_entity_poly.entity_id
_entity_poly.type
_entity_poly.pdbx_seq_one_letter_code
_entity_poly.pdbx_strand_id
1 'polypeptide(L)'
;MRVKNMFQYIILGMIAVIVALILIWAFVISSGKVKPYRDAEGNILPNSICEKIIVECNGAKNGFFINGKDLNNPVLLFVSSGPGTDDYFFNEKYKEMHLEDEYTVCYWDYRGM
;
A
#
# COMPACT_ATOMS: atom_id res chain seq x y z
N MET A 1 45.57 -3.53 -21.06
CA MET A 1 45.03 -3.29 -19.70
C MET A 1 44.20 -2.00 -19.57
N ARG A 2 44.69 -0.82 -20.00
CA ARG A 2 44.02 0.48 -19.80
C ARG A 2 42.62 0.62 -20.45
N VAL A 3 42.42 0.02 -21.64
CA VAL A 3 41.14 0.07 -22.39
C VAL A 3 40.06 -0.81 -21.76
N LYS A 4 40.44 -1.95 -21.16
CA LYS A 4 39.49 -2.87 -20.50
C LYS A 4 38.86 -2.19 -19.27
N ASN A 5 39.67 -1.46 -18.51
CA ASN A 5 39.21 -0.67 -17.37
C ASN A 5 38.29 0.48 -17.82
N MET A 6 38.60 1.14 -18.94
CA MET A 6 37.75 2.19 -19.51
C MET A 6 36.37 1.67 -19.92
N PHE A 7 36.31 0.49 -20.56
CA PHE A 7 35.05 -0.15 -20.94
C PHE A 7 34.23 -0.56 -19.69
N GLN A 8 34.89 -1.02 -18.63
CA GLN A 8 34.25 -1.33 -17.35
C GLN A 8 33.61 -0.09 -16.70
N TYR A 9 34.29 1.06 -16.70
CA TYR A 9 33.71 2.30 -16.16
C TYR A 9 32.51 2.80 -16.97
N ILE A 10 32.51 2.64 -18.30
CA ILE A 10 31.37 2.98 -19.16
C ILE A 10 30.16 2.11 -18.82
N ILE A 11 30.36 0.79 -18.66
CA ILE A 11 29.28 -0.13 -18.28
C ILE A 11 28.72 0.22 -16.90
N LEU A 12 29.59 0.46 -15.91
CA LEU A 12 29.17 0.86 -14.57
C LEU A 12 28.39 2.17 -14.58
N GLY A 13 28.81 3.15 -15.39
CA GLY A 13 28.10 4.42 -15.58
C GLY A 13 26.70 4.22 -16.16
N MET A 14 26.56 3.38 -17.20
CA MET A 14 25.24 3.04 -17.77
C MET A 14 24.32 2.36 -16.75
N ILE A 15 24.83 1.40 -15.98
CA ILE A 15 24.06 0.72 -14.93
C ILE A 15 23.59 1.74 -13.88
N ALA A 16 24.48 2.63 -13.44
CA ALA A 16 24.12 3.66 -12.46
C ALA A 16 23.02 4.59 -12.98
N VAL A 17 23.08 4.99 -14.26
CA VAL A 17 22.03 5.81 -14.89
C VAL A 17 20.70 5.06 -14.93
N ILE A 18 20.70 3.78 -15.32
CA ILE A 18 19.48 2.96 -15.35
C ILE A 18 18.87 2.83 -13.94
N VAL A 19 19.70 2.54 -12.93
CA VAL A 19 19.24 2.45 -11.54
C VAL A 19 18.66 3.78 -11.06
N ALA A 20 19.31 4.91 -11.37
CA ALA A 20 18.80 6.23 -11.03
C ALA A 20 17.44 6.52 -11.70
N LEU A 21 17.26 6.15 -12.97
CA LEU A 21 15.98 6.30 -13.66
C LEU A 21 14.88 5.45 -13.03
N ILE A 22 15.17 4.20 -12.64
CA ILE A 22 14.23 3.33 -11.94
C ILE A 22 13.82 3.93 -10.59
N LEU A 23 14.79 4.44 -9.82
CA LEU A 23 14.52 5.07 -8.52
C LEU A 23 13.66 6.33 -8.65
N ILE A 24 13.95 7.19 -9.63
CA ILE A 24 13.15 8.38 -9.91
C ILE A 24 11.73 7.98 -10.31
N TRP A 25 11.58 6.99 -11.21
CA TRP A 25 10.28 6.50 -11.64
C TRP A 25 9.46 5.92 -10.47
N ALA A 26 10.09 5.10 -9.62
CA ALA A 26 9.46 4.55 -8.43
C ALA A 26 9.03 5.65 -7.44
N PHE A 27 9.86 6.68 -7.26
CA PHE A 27 9.55 7.80 -6.37
C PHE A 27 8.36 8.64 -6.88
N VAL A 28 8.25 8.85 -8.19
CA VAL A 28 7.14 9.61 -8.80
C VAL A 28 5.81 8.85 -8.69
N ILE A 29 5.83 7.52 -8.81
CA ILE A 29 4.62 6.69 -8.76
C ILE A 29 4.18 6.40 -7.32
N SER A 30 5.13 6.25 -6.39
CA SER A 30 4.82 5.90 -5.02
C SER A 30 4.27 7.10 -4.26
N SER A 31 2.96 7.30 -4.34
CA SER A 31 2.26 8.34 -3.58
C SER A 31 2.26 8.06 -2.07
N GLY A 32 2.61 6.84 -1.64
CA GLY A 32 2.53 6.38 -0.26
C GLY A 32 1.11 6.40 0.33
N LYS A 33 0.10 6.71 -0.48
CA LYS A 33 -1.30 6.86 -0.07
C LYS A 33 -2.12 5.69 -0.58
N VAL A 34 -3.11 5.32 0.22
CA VAL A 34 -4.12 4.34 -0.17
C VAL A 34 -4.95 4.91 -1.32
N LYS A 35 -5.32 4.05 -2.28
CA LYS A 35 -6.15 4.47 -3.43
C LYS A 35 -7.59 4.71 -2.95
N PRO A 36 -8.21 5.87 -3.25
CA PRO A 36 -9.61 6.12 -2.88
C PRO A 36 -10.56 5.32 -3.79
N TYR A 37 -11.76 5.01 -3.28
CA TYR A 37 -12.84 4.49 -4.12
C TYR A 37 -13.37 5.56 -5.07
N ARG A 38 -13.76 5.11 -6.26
CA ARG A 38 -14.30 5.96 -7.32
C ARG A 38 -15.58 5.40 -7.90
N ASP A 39 -16.45 6.30 -8.36
CA ASP A 39 -17.69 5.96 -9.06
C ASP A 39 -17.40 5.58 -10.53
N ALA A 40 -18.45 5.28 -11.29
CA ALA A 40 -18.31 4.91 -12.70
C ALA A 40 -17.76 6.06 -13.55
N GLU A 41 -17.98 7.29 -13.11
CA GLU A 41 -17.53 8.53 -13.74
C GLU A 41 -16.09 8.92 -13.34
N GLY A 42 -15.50 8.21 -12.36
CA GLY A 42 -14.14 8.41 -11.87
C GLY A 42 -14.00 9.42 -10.73
N ASN A 43 -15.10 9.96 -10.20
CA ASN A 43 -15.08 10.85 -9.04
C ASN A 43 -14.83 10.05 -7.76
N ILE A 44 -14.22 10.69 -6.76
CA ILE A 44 -14.01 10.07 -5.45
C ILE A 44 -15.37 9.91 -4.77
N LEU A 45 -15.66 8.72 -4.22
CA LEU A 45 -16.87 8.51 -3.43
C LEU A 45 -16.82 9.39 -2.17
N PRO A 46 -17.73 10.37 -2.02
CA PRO A 46 -17.63 11.39 -0.95
C PRO A 46 -17.85 10.82 0.45
N ASN A 47 -18.58 9.70 0.56
CA ASN A 47 -18.88 9.04 1.83
C ASN A 47 -18.02 7.77 2.06
N SER A 48 -16.95 7.61 1.30
CA SER A 48 -16.02 6.46 1.44
C SER A 48 -14.79 6.82 2.27
N ILE A 49 -14.10 5.79 2.76
CA ILE A 49 -12.85 5.92 3.53
C ILE A 49 -11.79 4.97 2.98
N CYS A 50 -10.56 5.48 2.83
CA CYS A 50 -9.36 4.74 2.44
C CYS A 50 -8.15 5.36 3.14
N GLU A 51 -7.81 4.88 4.33
CA GLU A 51 -6.77 5.47 5.17
C GLU A 51 -5.78 4.43 5.68
N LYS A 52 -4.52 4.85 5.83
CA LYS A 52 -3.51 4.12 6.60
C LYS A 52 -3.13 4.97 7.80
N ILE A 53 -3.42 4.48 9.00
CA ILE A 53 -3.18 5.21 10.25
C ILE A 53 -2.35 4.40 11.23
N ILE A 54 -1.75 5.11 12.19
CA ILE A 54 -1.09 4.52 13.34
C ILE A 54 -1.76 5.07 14.59
N VAL A 55 -2.25 4.19 15.47
CA VAL A 55 -2.92 4.55 16.71
C VAL A 55 -2.15 3.94 17.89
N GLU A 56 -2.01 4.70 18.97
CA GLU A 56 -1.46 4.18 20.21
C GLU A 56 -2.56 3.47 21.01
N CYS A 57 -2.35 2.18 21.29
CA CYS A 57 -3.25 1.37 22.11
C CYS A 57 -2.41 0.66 23.17
N ASN A 58 -2.75 0.85 24.45
CA ASN A 58 -2.07 0.23 25.60
C ASN A 58 -0.54 0.43 25.61
N GLY A 59 -0.07 1.63 25.25
CA GLY A 59 1.36 1.96 25.21
C GLY A 59 2.13 1.41 24.00
N ALA A 60 1.44 0.84 23.02
CA ALA A 60 2.02 0.33 21.78
C ALA A 60 1.40 0.99 20.54
N LYS A 61 2.24 1.29 19.54
CA LYS A 61 1.80 1.82 18.24
C LYS A 61 1.28 0.68 17.34
N ASN A 62 0.00 0.72 16.99
CA ASN A 62 -0.67 -0.23 16.12
C ASN A 62 -0.98 0.41 14.77
N GLY A 63 -0.69 -0.29 13.67
CA GLY A 63 -1.03 0.15 12.32
C GLY A 63 -2.40 -0.35 11.90
N PHE A 64 -3.12 0.45 11.12
CA PHE A 64 -4.40 0.05 10.53
C PHE A 64 -4.51 0.54 9.10
N PHE A 65 -5.07 -0.31 8.24
CA PHE A 65 -5.69 0.12 7.00
C PHE A 65 -7.20 0.14 7.20
N ILE A 66 -7.84 1.27 6.89
CA ILE A 66 -9.28 1.46 7.06
C ILE A 66 -9.89 1.77 5.71
N ASN A 67 -10.74 0.85 5.25
CA ASN A 67 -11.30 0.85 3.92
C ASN A 67 -12.80 0.58 3.96
N GLY A 68 -13.60 1.40 3.26
CA GLY A 68 -15.03 1.18 3.09
C GLY A 68 -15.64 2.16 2.11
N LYS A 69 -16.65 1.74 1.35
CA LYS A 69 -17.33 2.60 0.36
C LYS A 69 -18.41 3.51 0.95
N ASP A 70 -18.87 3.22 2.16
CA ASP A 70 -19.87 4.00 2.88
C ASP A 70 -19.55 4.03 4.39
N LEU A 71 -19.35 5.21 4.97
CA LEU A 71 -19.09 5.42 6.40
C LEU A 71 -20.27 5.04 7.32
N ASN A 72 -21.48 4.83 6.77
CA ASN A 72 -22.63 4.34 7.52
C ASN A 72 -22.62 2.81 7.65
N ASN A 73 -21.76 2.11 6.93
CA ASN A 73 -21.64 0.67 7.06
C ASN A 73 -21.15 0.27 8.46
N PRO A 74 -21.57 -0.89 8.97
CA PRO A 74 -21.03 -1.43 10.21
C PRO A 74 -19.51 -1.59 10.12
N VAL A 75 -18.84 -1.41 11.26
CA VAL A 75 -17.38 -1.57 11.35
C VAL A 75 -17.02 -3.04 11.53
N LEU A 76 -16.12 -3.53 10.69
CA LEU A 76 -15.52 -4.87 10.79
C LEU A 76 -14.04 -4.73 11.15
N LEU A 77 -13.67 -5.12 12.38
CA LEU A 77 -12.26 -5.29 12.73
C LEU A 77 -11.75 -6.62 12.19
N PHE A 78 -10.85 -6.57 11.22
CA PHE A 78 -10.26 -7.74 10.61
C PHE A 78 -8.89 -8.04 11.24
N VAL A 79 -8.81 -9.15 11.97
CA VAL A 79 -7.60 -9.60 12.66
C VAL A 79 -6.97 -10.73 11.86
N SER A 80 -5.84 -10.43 11.22
CA SER A 80 -5.08 -11.40 10.41
C SER A 80 -4.55 -12.53 11.31
N SER A 81 -4.59 -13.75 10.80
CA SER A 81 -4.23 -14.94 11.60
C SER A 81 -2.77 -15.41 11.41
N GLY A 82 -2.25 -15.38 10.18
CA GLY A 82 -0.94 -15.94 9.83
C GLY A 82 0.25 -15.06 10.28
N PRO A 83 1.43 -15.64 10.46
CA PRO A 83 2.63 -14.88 10.81
C PRO A 83 3.11 -14.02 9.62
N GLY A 84 3.38 -12.75 9.84
CA GLY A 84 4.24 -11.96 8.96
C GLY A 84 3.59 -11.23 7.79
N THR A 85 2.26 -11.25 7.61
CA THR A 85 1.58 -10.39 6.63
C THR A 85 0.16 -10.05 7.08
N ASP A 86 -0.23 -8.78 6.97
CA ASP A 86 -1.62 -8.37 7.17
C ASP A 86 -2.47 -8.67 5.93
N ASP A 87 -3.74 -9.02 6.13
CA ASP A 87 -4.58 -9.53 5.04
C ASP A 87 -5.03 -8.44 4.04
N TYR A 88 -4.72 -7.17 4.28
CA TYR A 88 -5.04 -6.05 3.39
C TYR A 88 -4.50 -6.28 1.97
N PHE A 89 -3.30 -6.86 1.85
CA PHE A 89 -2.66 -7.15 0.57
C PHE A 89 -3.46 -8.14 -0.30
N PHE A 90 -4.36 -8.92 0.29
CA PHE A 90 -5.19 -9.87 -0.44
C PHE A 90 -6.52 -9.29 -0.91
N ASN A 91 -6.86 -8.03 -0.58
CA ASN A 91 -8.12 -7.43 -1.00
C ASN A 91 -8.29 -7.41 -2.52
N GLU A 92 -7.24 -7.12 -3.28
CA GLU A 92 -7.29 -7.17 -4.75
C GLU A 92 -7.53 -8.59 -5.27
N LYS A 93 -6.95 -9.59 -4.61
CA LYS A 93 -7.09 -11.01 -4.98
C LYS A 93 -8.49 -11.55 -4.65
N TYR A 94 -9.07 -11.11 -3.54
CA TYR A 94 -10.36 -11.58 -3.03
C TYR A 94 -11.45 -10.50 -3.08
N LYS A 95 -11.36 -9.58 -4.04
CA LYS A 95 -12.32 -8.47 -4.23
C LYS A 95 -13.77 -8.92 -4.37
N GLU A 96 -14.00 -10.14 -4.86
CA GLU A 96 -15.31 -10.78 -4.99
C GLU A 96 -15.99 -11.06 -3.64
N MET A 97 -15.27 -10.92 -2.51
CA MET A 97 -15.86 -11.02 -1.18
C MET A 97 -16.64 -9.75 -0.78
N HIS A 98 -16.46 -8.64 -1.49
CA HIS A 98 -17.22 -7.39 -1.31
C HIS A 98 -17.25 -6.84 0.13
N LEU A 99 -16.24 -7.15 0.95
CA LEU A 99 -16.22 -6.74 2.36
C LEU A 99 -16.31 -5.23 2.53
N GLU A 100 -15.59 -4.47 1.71
CA GLU A 100 -15.55 -3.00 1.77
C GLU A 100 -16.81 -2.34 1.18
N ASP A 101 -17.68 -3.11 0.51
CA ASP A 101 -19.00 -2.67 0.04
C ASP A 101 -20.04 -2.73 1.16
N GLU A 102 -19.92 -3.72 2.05
CA GLU A 102 -20.88 -4.01 3.13
C GLU A 102 -20.41 -3.50 4.51
N TYR A 103 -19.10 -3.29 4.69
CA TYR A 103 -18.48 -2.90 5.95
C TYR A 103 -17.49 -1.75 5.75
N THR A 104 -17.30 -0.96 6.82
CA THR A 104 -16.04 -0.22 6.99
C THR A 104 -15.05 -1.17 7.65
N VAL A 105 -14.10 -1.70 6.87
CA VAL A 105 -13.16 -2.72 7.31
C VAL A 105 -11.90 -2.08 7.86
N CYS A 106 -11.55 -2.43 9.09
CA CYS A 106 -10.32 -2.06 9.75
C CYS A 106 -9.37 -3.26 9.77
N TYR A 107 -8.43 -3.30 8.84
CA TYR A 107 -7.37 -4.31 8.79
C TYR A 107 -6.28 -3.96 9.78
N TRP A 108 -6.04 -4.83 10.76
CA TRP A 108 -5.03 -4.61 11.78
C TRP A 108 -3.65 -5.09 11.31
N ASP A 109 -2.75 -4.11 11.11
CA ASP A 109 -1.32 -4.29 10.86
C ASP A 109 -0.60 -4.27 12.22
N TYR A 110 -0.47 -5.47 12.83
CA TYR A 110 0.05 -5.63 14.18
C TYR A 110 1.58 -5.66 14.22
N ARG A 111 2.18 -5.15 15.30
CA ARG A 111 3.65 -5.10 15.47
C ARG A 111 4.26 -6.49 15.58
N GLY A 112 5.46 -6.67 15.03
CA GLY A 112 6.23 -7.92 15.11
C GLY A 112 6.49 -8.57 13.75
N MET A 113 5.98 -7.94 12.68
CA MET A 113 6.60 -7.99 11.35
C MET A 113 7.78 -7.01 11.29
#